data_AF-A0ABD1CPS4-F1
#
_entry.id   AF-A0ABD1CPS4-F1
#
_cell.length_a   1.000
_cell.length_b   1.000
_cell.length_c   1.000
_cell.angle_alpha   90.00
_cell.angle_beta   90.00
_cell.angle_gamma   90.00
#
_symmetry.space_group_name_H-M   'P 1'
#
loop_
_entity.id
_entity.type
_entity.pdbx_description
1 polymer ?
#
loop_
_entity_poly.entity_id
_entity_poly.type
_entity_poly.pdbx_seq_one_letter_code
_entity_poly.pdbx_strand_id
1 'polypeptide(L)' 'MLGRVRLKDSGIMDEELPTLLETTFRYLAKNLHVVCNDPDPVTQQLELKPDVVIPNEICD' A
#
# COMPACT_ATOMS: atom_id res chain seq x y z
N MET A 1 -5.06 7.79 13.10
CA MET A 1 -5.18 6.82 12.00
C MET A 1 -6.58 6.99 11.45
N LEU A 2 -6.76 7.26 10.16
CA LEU A 2 -8.09 7.28 9.53
C LEU A 2 -8.39 5.84 9.07
N GLY A 3 -9.04 5.06 9.92
CA GLY A 3 -9.54 3.72 9.58
C GLY A 3 -10.80 3.82 8.74
N ARG A 4 -11.03 2.85 7.83
CA ARG A 4 -12.34 2.70 7.19
C ARG A 4 -13.34 2.30 8.26
N VAL A 5 -14.47 3.01 8.33
CA VAL A 5 -15.55 2.70 9.27
C VAL A 5 -16.72 2.16 8.45
N ARG A 6 -17.25 1.00 8.85
CA ARG A 6 -18.44 0.42 8.23
C ARG A 6 -19.56 0.32 9.25
N LEU A 7 -20.78 0.58 8.78
CA LEU A 7 -22.00 0.31 9.53
C LEU A 7 -22.35 -1.17 9.34
N LYS A 8 -22.30 -1.94 10.43
CA LYS A 8 -22.74 -3.35 10.43
C LYS A 8 -24.27 -3.41 10.49
N ASP A 9 -24.86 -4.54 10.08
CA ASP A 9 -26.32 -4.76 10.12
C ASP A 9 -26.93 -4.63 11.53
N SER A 10 -26.09 -4.75 12.56
CA SER A 10 -26.44 -4.48 13.96
C SER A 10 -26.61 -3.00 14.31
N GLY A 11 -26.36 -2.08 13.36
CA GLY A 11 -26.41 -0.63 13.58
C GLY A 11 -25.16 -0.06 14.27
N ILE A 12 -24.12 -0.89 14.49
CA ILE A 12 -22.86 -0.47 15.11
C ILE A 12 -21.90 0.00 14.02
N MET A 13 -21.39 1.23 14.16
CA MET A 13 -20.21 1.69 13.43
C MET A 13 -18.97 1.13 14.11
N ASP A 14 -18.19 0.37 13.37
CA ASP A 14 -16.96 -0.25 13.87
C ASP A 14 -15.82 0.05 12.90
N GLU A 15 -14.60 0.20 13.44
CA GLU A 15 -13.41 0.36 12.62
C GLU A 15 -13.11 -0.98 11.94
N GLU A 16 -13.05 -1.00 10.61
CA GLU A 16 -12.57 -2.17 9.90
C GLU A 16 -11.05 -2.28 10.09
N LEU A 17 -10.62 -3.49 10.44
CA LEU A 17 -9.21 -3.83 10.38
C LEU A 17 -8.73 -3.67 8.94
N PRO A 18 -7.51 -3.14 8.73
CA PRO A 18 -6.96 -2.99 7.40
C PRO A 18 -6.89 -4.34 6.71
N THR A 19 -7.24 -4.36 5.43
CA THR A 19 -7.11 -5.58 4.64
C THR A 19 -5.64 -6.02 4.56
N LEU A 20 -5.40 -7.29 4.22
CA LEU A 20 -4.04 -7.76 3.96
C LEU A 20 -3.38 -6.91 2.87
N LEU A 21 -4.14 -6.50 1.86
CA LEU A 21 -3.68 -5.66 0.77
C LEU A 21 -3.21 -4.28 1.25
N GLU A 22 -4.05 -3.60 2.03
CA GLU A 22 -3.73 -2.29 2.60
C GLU A 22 -2.51 -2.37 3.53
N THR A 23 -2.40 -3.45 4.29
CA THR A 23 -1.27 -3.70 5.19
C THR A 23 0.01 -3.92 4.39
N THR A 24 -0.03 -4.74 3.33
CA THR A 24 1.10 -4.99 2.44
C THR A 24 1.57 -3.70 1.77
N PHE A 25 0.65 -2.89 1.23
CA PHE A 25 1.02 -1.60 0.64
C PHE A 25 1.64 -0.65 1.64
N ARG A 26 1.04 -0.54 2.83
CA ARG A 26 1.59 0.30 3.89
C ARG A 26 3.00 -0.12 4.25
N TYR A 27 3.27 -1.42 4.25
CA TYR A 27 4.61 -1.96 4.48
C TYR A 27 5.55 -1.60 3.33
N LEU A 28 5.16 -1.83 2.08
CA LEU A 28 5.95 -1.51 0.89
C LEU A 28 6.29 -0.01 0.80
N ALA A 29 5.29 0.87 1.00
CA ALA A 29 5.48 2.31 0.97
C ALA A 29 6.44 2.82 2.05
N LYS A 30 6.53 2.14 3.20
CA LYS A 30 7.52 2.45 4.25
C LYS A 30 8.90 1.87 3.97
N ASN A 31 9.00 0.90 3.07
CA ASN A 31 10.21 0.14 2.80
C ASN A 31 10.50 0.10 1.28
N LEU A 32 10.41 1.26 0.61
CA LEU A 32 10.58 1.34 -0.85
C LEU A 32 11.93 0.77 -1.33
N HIS A 33 13.00 0.86 -0.52
CA HIS A 33 14.31 0.26 -0.82
C HIS A 33 14.27 -1.28 -1.06
N VAL A 34 13.24 -1.97 -0.55
CA VAL A 34 13.04 -3.40 -0.79
C VAL A 34 12.65 -3.66 -2.25
N VAL A 35 11.80 -2.80 -2.83
CA VAL A 35 11.15 -3.02 -4.13
C VAL A 35 11.61 -2.08 -5.24
N CYS A 36 12.22 -0.94 -4.90
CA CYS A 36 12.71 0.06 -5.83
C CYS A 36 14.25 0.09 -5.86
N ASN A 37 14.80 0.55 -6.98
CA ASN A 37 16.21 0.92 -7.10
C ASN A 37 16.50 2.23 -6.35
N ASP A 38 17.79 2.55 -6.23
CA ASP A 38 18.20 3.87 -5.75
C ASP A 38 17.58 4.97 -6.63
N PRO A 39 17.16 6.10 -6.04
CA PRO A 39 16.50 7.16 -6.78
C PRO A 39 17.42 7.71 -7.87
N ASP A 40 16.85 7.97 -9.03
CA ASP A 40 17.58 8.62 -10.12
C ASP A 40 18.15 9.96 -9.63
N PRO A 41 19.45 10.22 -9.81
CA PRO A 41 20.10 11.37 -9.19
C PRO A 41 19.60 12.72 -9.73
N VAL A 42 18.99 12.75 -10.92
CA VAL A 42 18.52 13.97 -11.59
C VAL A 42 17.04 14.22 -11.30
N THR A 43 16.22 13.19 -11.43
CA THR A 43 14.76 13.30 -11.35
C THR A 43 14.21 12.96 -9.97
N GLN A 44 15.04 12.32 -9.11
CA GLN A 44 14.64 11.77 -7.81
C GLN A 44 13.51 10.74 -7.90
N GLN A 45 13.27 10.18 -9.09
CA GLN A 45 12.26 9.16 -9.32
C GLN A 45 12.75 7.79 -8.83
N LEU A 46 11.83 7.01 -8.29
CA LEU A 46 12.07 5.64 -7.86
C LEU A 46 11.46 4.68 -8.90
N GLU A 47 12.30 3.84 -9.47
CA GLU A 47 11.88 2.78 -10.38
C GLU A 47 11.81 1.43 -9.65
N LEU A 48 10.83 0.61 -10.00
CA LEU A 48 10.74 -0.76 -9.49
C LEU A 48 11.91 -1.60 -9.99
N LYS A 49 12.37 -2.54 -9.16
CA LYS A 49 13.37 -3.53 -9.57
C LYS A 49 12.82 -4.40 -10.71
N PRO A 50 13.65 -4.84 -11.68
CA PRO A 50 13.20 -5.52 -12.89
C PRO A 50 12.30 -6.74 -12.67
N ASP A 51 12.52 -7.49 -11.58
CA ASP A 51 11.77 -8.71 -11.26
C ASP A 51 10.60 -8.48 -10.27
N VAL A 52 10.38 -7.23 -9.85
CA VAL A 52 9.29 -6.86 -8.95
C VAL A 52 8.09 -6.42 -9.77
N VAL A 53 7.06 -7.25 -9.77
CA VAL A 53 5.76 -6.93 -10.33
C VAL A 53 4.79 -6.63 -9.18
N ILE A 54 4.21 -5.44 -9.16
CA ILE A 54 3.07 -5.11 -8.31
C ILE A 54 1.81 -5.32 -9.16
N PRO A 55 1.01 -6.36 -8.91
CA PRO A 55 -0.18 -6.63 -9.71
C PRO A 55 -1.13 -5.43 -9.78
N ASN A 56 -1.67 -5.14 -10.96
CA ASN A 56 -2.60 -4.01 -11.19
C ASN A 56 -3.94 -4.15 -10.46
N GLU A 57 -4.35 -5.35 -10.06
CA GLU A 57 -5.56 -5.56 -9.22
C GLU A 57 -5.44 -4.91 -7.83
N ILE A 58 -4.28 -4.35 -7.53
CA ILE A 58 -3.92 -3.70 -6.29
C ILE A 58 -3.97 -2.15 -6.45
N CYS A 59 -4.14 -1.61 -7.67
CA CYS A 59 -4.06 -0.16 -7.95
C CYS A 59 -5.33 0.49 -8.55
N ASP A 60 -6.49 -0.16 -8.50
CA ASP A 60 -7.80 0.47 -8.80
C ASP A 60 -8.53 0.93 -7.52
#